data_AF-A0A3E0Q0F9-F1
#
_entry.id   AF-A0A3E0Q0F9-F1
#
_cell.length_a   1.000
_cell.length_b   1.000
_cell.length_c   1.000
_cell.angle_alpha   90.00
_cell.angle_beta   90.00
_cell.angle_gamma   90.00
#
_symmetry.space_group_name_H-M   'P 1'
#
loop_
_entity.id
_entity.type
_entity.pdbx_description
1 polymer ?
#
loop_
_entity_poly.entity_id
_entity_poly.type
_entity_poly.pdbx_seq_one_letter_code
_entity_poly.pdbx_strand_id
1 'polypeptide(L)'
;MVSLSDKYETITAAGGRVVAITVDSPPQNSAMIEKLGLPFPMLSDPDRSKAIRPYGVSDEKDPREIARPAMFVVTPDRRVVFENVSTDFADRHAESAAIEALQNLDLPPTGPERVESANPQPGPKALPLDAMEPYYRGAKFAGVALRMRHPEIADDLTRYVEQMDRYLELTRELRQ
;
A
#
# COMPACT_ATOMS: atom_id res chain seq x y z
N MET A 1 -2.32 -0.35 -1.01
CA MET A 1 -2.26 0.66 -2.12
C MET A 1 -3.49 0.54 -2.98
N VAL A 2 -3.77 -0.59 -3.62
CA VAL A 2 -5.04 -0.78 -4.37
C VAL A 2 -6.26 -0.63 -3.44
N SER A 3 -6.21 -1.24 -2.26
CA SER A 3 -7.18 -1.04 -1.17
C SER A 3 -7.44 0.43 -0.77
N LEU A 4 -6.43 1.31 -0.89
CA LEU A 4 -6.60 2.75 -0.64
C LEU A 4 -7.27 3.45 -1.83
N SER A 5 -7.10 2.93 -3.05
CA SER A 5 -7.79 3.40 -4.24
C SER A 5 -9.29 3.23 -4.09
N ASP A 6 -9.75 2.06 -3.64
CA ASP A 6 -11.18 1.77 -3.47
C ASP A 6 -11.83 2.60 -2.35
N LYS A 7 -11.00 3.09 -1.42
CA LYS A 7 -11.43 3.96 -0.32
C LYS A 7 -11.14 5.44 -0.58
N TYR A 8 -10.65 5.81 -1.77
CA TYR A 8 -10.19 7.16 -2.06
C TYR A 8 -11.29 8.22 -1.88
N GLU A 9 -12.52 7.94 -2.33
CA GLU A 9 -13.65 8.84 -2.13
C GLU A 9 -14.02 8.99 -0.65
N THR A 10 -13.96 7.90 0.12
CA THR A 10 -14.20 7.97 1.58
C THR A 10 -13.14 8.81 2.27
N ILE A 11 -11.88 8.67 1.87
CA ILE A 11 -10.75 9.41 2.45
C ILE A 11 -10.87 10.91 2.11
N THR A 12 -11.15 11.24 0.85
CA THR A 12 -11.28 12.63 0.42
C THR A 12 -12.52 13.32 1.01
N ALA A 13 -13.64 12.59 1.15
CA ALA A 13 -14.83 13.06 1.86
C ALA A 13 -14.55 13.35 3.35
N ALA A 14 -13.63 12.60 3.98
CA ALA A 14 -13.18 12.84 5.35
C ALA A 14 -12.08 13.92 5.46
N GLY A 15 -11.81 14.66 4.38
CA GLY A 15 -10.80 15.73 4.36
C GLY A 15 -9.36 15.25 4.22
N GLY A 16 -9.15 13.98 3.85
CA GLY A 16 -7.83 13.40 3.70
C GLY A 16 -7.30 13.47 2.27
N ARG A 17 -6.00 13.73 2.14
CA ARG A 17 -5.24 13.52 0.90
C ARG A 17 -4.36 12.29 1.05
N VAL A 18 -4.43 11.38 0.08
CA VAL A 18 -3.57 10.19 0.04
C VAL A 18 -2.32 10.52 -0.76
N VAL A 19 -1.16 10.13 -0.24
CA VAL A 19 0.12 10.16 -0.94
C VAL A 19 0.88 8.89 -0.57
N ALA A 20 1.38 8.15 -1.57
CA ALA A 20 2.28 7.03 -1.33
C ALA A 20 3.74 7.50 -1.48
N ILE A 21 4.66 6.94 -0.70
CA ILE A 21 6.09 7.25 -0.76
C ILE A 21 6.87 5.96 -0.95
N THR A 22 7.78 5.94 -1.91
CA THR A 22 8.60 4.76 -2.26
C THR A 22 10.05 5.16 -2.48
N VAL A 23 10.96 4.18 -2.50
CA VAL A 23 12.35 4.39 -2.97
C VAL A 23 12.47 4.39 -4.49
N ASP A 24 11.39 4.02 -5.20
CA ASP A 24 11.40 3.89 -6.65
C ASP A 24 11.46 5.26 -7.32
N SER A 25 12.04 5.30 -8.54
CA SER A 25 12.14 6.52 -9.32
C SER A 25 10.78 7.03 -9.80
N PRO A 26 10.65 8.33 -10.15
CA PRO A 26 9.40 8.87 -10.68
C PRO A 26 8.84 8.09 -11.90
N PRO A 27 9.64 7.66 -12.91
CA PRO A 27 9.14 6.80 -14.00
C PRO A 27 8.56 5.45 -13.53
N GLN A 28 9.17 4.82 -12.53
CA GLN A 28 8.67 3.55 -11.97
C GLN A 28 7.36 3.77 -11.19
N ASN A 29 7.26 4.87 -10.46
CA ASN A 29 6.05 5.29 -9.78
C ASN A 29 4.92 5.59 -10.79
N SER A 30 5.20 6.30 -11.88
CA SER A 30 4.25 6.51 -12.99
C SER A 30 3.73 5.19 -13.56
N ALA A 31 4.62 4.21 -13.79
CA ALA A 31 4.22 2.88 -14.26
C ALA A 31 3.33 2.14 -13.25
N MET A 32 3.56 2.31 -11.95
CA MET A 32 2.72 1.70 -10.92
C MET A 32 1.34 2.36 -10.85
N ILE A 33 1.28 3.69 -10.90
CA ILE A 33 0.04 4.47 -10.95
C ILE A 33 -0.80 4.01 -12.14
N GLU A 34 -0.20 3.94 -13.33
CA GLU A 34 -0.91 3.54 -14.55
C GLU A 34 -1.39 2.09 -14.47
N LYS A 35 -0.52 1.17 -14.05
CA LYS A 35 -0.86 -0.26 -13.95
C LYS A 35 -2.03 -0.53 -13.00
N LEU A 36 -2.13 0.23 -11.91
CA LEU A 36 -3.12 -0.01 -10.86
C LEU A 36 -4.24 1.05 -10.83
N GLY A 37 -4.27 1.98 -11.79
CA GLY A 37 -5.27 3.06 -11.83
C GLY A 37 -5.30 3.93 -10.57
N LEU A 38 -4.16 4.19 -9.93
CA LEU A 38 -4.14 4.85 -8.62
C LEU A 38 -4.60 6.32 -8.71
N PRO A 39 -5.57 6.76 -7.89
CA PRO A 39 -6.11 8.12 -7.92
C PRO A 39 -5.31 9.11 -7.06
N PHE A 40 -4.13 8.69 -6.57
CA PHE A 40 -3.27 9.50 -5.72
C PHE A 40 -1.81 9.45 -6.18
N PRO A 41 -1.02 10.51 -5.89
CA PRO A 41 0.36 10.57 -6.29
C PRO A 41 1.26 9.60 -5.52
N MET A 42 2.36 9.21 -6.17
CA MET A 42 3.46 8.44 -5.58
C MET A 42 4.75 9.27 -5.60
N LEU A 43 5.25 9.65 -4.43
CA LEU A 43 6.49 10.40 -4.26
C LEU A 43 7.70 9.48 -4.16
N SER A 44 8.84 9.97 -4.63
CA SER A 44 10.13 9.26 -4.64
C SER A 44 11.05 9.79 -3.54
N ASP A 45 11.53 8.88 -2.68
CA ASP A 45 12.54 9.11 -1.65
C ASP A 45 13.72 8.11 -1.84
N PRO A 46 14.45 8.19 -2.95
CA PRO A 46 15.38 7.15 -3.38
C PRO A 46 16.62 7.02 -2.47
N ASP A 47 16.97 8.07 -1.72
CA ASP A 47 18.05 8.07 -0.73
C ASP A 47 17.55 7.88 0.71
N ARG A 48 16.23 7.72 0.89
CA ARG A 48 15.53 7.51 2.16
C ARG A 48 15.65 8.68 3.14
N SER A 49 16.19 9.81 2.72
CA SER A 49 16.57 10.91 3.61
C SER A 49 15.38 11.81 3.97
N LYS A 50 14.33 11.85 3.15
CA LYS A 50 13.26 12.84 3.29
C LYS A 50 12.07 12.34 4.11
N ALA A 51 11.71 11.07 3.97
CA ALA A 51 10.55 10.49 4.65
C ALA A 51 10.91 9.18 5.34
N ILE A 52 11.56 8.24 4.63
CA ILE A 52 11.72 6.87 5.12
C ILE A 52 12.54 6.81 6.42
N ARG A 53 13.72 7.43 6.46
CA ARG A 53 14.54 7.50 7.68
C ARG A 53 13.92 8.41 8.75
N PRO A 54 13.46 9.64 8.45
CA PRO A 54 12.86 10.53 9.45
C PRO A 54 11.63 9.95 10.16
N TYR A 55 10.81 9.15 9.47
CA TYR A 55 9.65 8.46 10.06
C TYR A 55 10.02 7.13 10.73
N GLY A 56 11.30 6.73 10.75
CA GLY A 56 11.74 5.51 11.43
C GLY A 56 11.27 4.20 10.77
N VAL A 57 10.91 4.24 9.49
CA VAL A 57 10.33 3.09 8.76
C VAL A 57 11.33 2.36 7.85
N SER A 58 12.62 2.63 7.98
CA SER A 58 13.66 1.85 7.30
C SER A 58 13.61 0.37 7.71
N ASP A 59 13.66 -0.54 6.74
CA ASP A 59 13.89 -1.96 6.99
C ASP A 59 15.40 -2.27 6.94
N GLU A 60 16.05 -2.21 8.10
CA GLU A 60 17.48 -2.51 8.25
C GLU A 60 17.82 -3.98 7.98
N LYS A 61 16.82 -4.88 7.96
CA LYS A 61 17.02 -6.31 7.68
C LYS A 61 16.93 -6.63 6.19
N ASP A 62 16.34 -5.75 5.39
CA ASP A 62 16.27 -5.92 3.95
C ASP A 62 17.58 -5.43 3.30
N PRO A 63 18.30 -6.25 2.51
CA PRO A 63 19.55 -5.84 1.86
C PRO A 63 19.37 -4.71 0.84
N ARG A 64 18.12 -4.38 0.47
CA ARG A 64 17.76 -3.24 -0.39
C ARG A 64 17.48 -1.98 0.43
N GLU A 65 17.46 -2.07 1.75
CA GLU A 65 17.13 -1.01 2.71
C GLU A 65 15.81 -0.30 2.38
N ILE A 66 14.79 -1.04 1.92
CA ILE A 66 13.49 -0.45 1.59
C ILE A 66 12.72 -0.05 2.84
N ALA A 67 11.67 0.76 2.69
CA ALA A 67 10.77 1.04 3.80
C ALA A 67 9.96 -0.22 4.17
N ARG A 68 9.81 -0.48 5.47
CA ARG A 68 8.72 -1.34 5.95
C ARG A 68 7.40 -0.73 5.51
N PRO A 69 6.40 -1.52 5.11
CA PRO A 69 5.07 -0.99 4.86
C PRO A 69 4.59 -0.22 6.08
N ALA A 70 4.10 0.99 5.87
CA ALA A 70 3.64 1.86 6.94
C ALA A 70 2.55 2.80 6.45
N MET A 71 1.73 3.28 7.39
CA MET A 71 0.65 4.22 7.17
C MET A 71 0.64 5.25 8.30
N PHE A 72 0.56 6.52 7.91
CA PHE A 72 0.50 7.64 8.84
C PHE A 72 -0.69 8.52 8.48
N VAL A 73 -1.39 9.03 9.49
CA VAL A 73 -2.30 10.18 9.33
C VAL A 73 -1.62 11.39 9.91
N VAL A 74 -1.30 12.35 9.04
CA VAL A 74 -0.64 13.60 9.39
C VAL A 74 -1.64 14.74 9.25
N THR A 75 -1.84 15.48 10.34
CA THR A 75 -2.76 16.61 10.40
C THR A 75 -2.20 17.86 9.71
N PRO A 76 -3.03 18.87 9.39
CA PRO A 76 -2.56 20.13 8.78
C PRO A 76 -1.51 20.89 9.60
N ASP A 77 -1.54 20.76 10.93
CA ASP A 77 -0.53 21.30 11.85
C ASP A 77 0.69 20.39 12.02
N ARG A 78 0.86 19.41 11.12
CA ARG A 78 2.02 18.51 11.00
C ARG A 78 2.22 17.55 12.18
N ARG A 79 1.13 17.17 12.86
CA ARG A 79 1.17 16.14 13.90
C ARG A 79 0.76 14.79 13.33
N VAL A 80 1.43 13.73 13.78
CA VAL A 80 1.01 12.36 13.51
C VAL A 80 -0.06 11.99 14.54
N VAL A 81 -1.27 11.67 14.08
CA VAL A 81 -2.40 11.24 14.95
C VAL A 81 -2.72 9.77 14.82
N PHE A 82 -2.16 9.12 13.81
CA PHE A 82 -2.21 7.67 13.62
C PHE A 82 -0.91 7.22 12.99
N GLU A 83 -0.38 6.11 13.47
CA GLU A 83 0.77 5.41 12.92
C GLU A 83 0.46 3.92 12.92
N ASN A 84 0.82 3.28 11.83
CA ASN A 84 0.89 1.84 11.73
C ASN A 84 2.14 1.49 10.92
N VAL A 85 3.06 0.74 11.52
CA VAL A 85 4.27 0.25 10.86
C VAL A 85 4.26 -1.26 10.93
N SER A 86 4.20 -1.90 9.76
CA SER A 86 4.21 -3.35 9.63
C SER A 86 5.50 -3.97 10.16
N THR A 87 5.42 -5.21 10.63
CA THR A 87 6.58 -5.96 11.13
C THR A 87 7.54 -6.37 10.02
N ASP A 88 7.02 -6.64 8.83
CA ASP A 88 7.76 -7.05 7.64
C ASP A 88 7.01 -6.66 6.34
N PHE A 89 7.55 -7.09 5.19
CA PHE A 89 7.02 -6.74 3.87
C PHE A 89 5.64 -7.37 3.54
N ALA A 90 5.32 -8.51 4.17
CA ALA A 90 4.12 -9.30 3.95
C ALA A 90 3.00 -8.92 4.92
N ASP A 91 3.34 -8.40 6.10
CA ASP A 91 2.40 -7.84 7.05
C ASP A 91 1.73 -6.59 6.48
N ARG A 92 0.41 -6.68 6.24
CA ARG A 92 -0.40 -5.60 5.67
C ARG A 92 -1.65 -5.42 6.52
N HIS A 93 -1.57 -4.45 7.43
CA HIS A 93 -2.72 -4.04 8.23
C HIS A 93 -3.82 -3.42 7.36
N ALA A 94 -5.06 -3.62 7.77
CA ALA A 94 -6.22 -2.97 7.15
C ALA A 94 -6.20 -1.46 7.41
N GLU A 95 -6.67 -0.70 6.42
CA GLU A 95 -6.63 0.76 6.43
C GLU A 95 -7.76 1.38 7.27
N SER A 96 -8.68 0.57 7.79
CA SER A 96 -9.88 1.02 8.52
C SER A 96 -9.55 1.90 9.71
N ALA A 97 -8.54 1.54 10.52
CA ALA A 97 -8.15 2.32 11.68
C ALA A 97 -7.55 3.69 11.32
N ALA A 98 -6.84 3.78 10.19
CA ALA A 98 -6.32 5.05 9.69
C ALA A 98 -7.46 5.96 9.19
N ILE A 99 -8.43 5.37 8.47
CA ILE A 99 -9.61 6.09 7.98
C ILE A 99 -10.46 6.59 9.15
N GLU A 100 -10.66 5.77 10.18
CA GLU A 100 -11.35 6.17 11.41
C GLU A 100 -10.63 7.33 12.12
N ALA A 101 -9.31 7.24 12.27
CA ALA A 101 -8.51 8.31 12.86
C ALA A 101 -8.60 9.62 12.06
N LEU A 102 -8.65 9.55 10.72
CA LEU A 102 -8.89 10.70 9.85
C LEU A 102 -10.29 11.29 10.03
N GLN A 103 -11.33 10.45 10.04
CA GLN A 103 -12.73 10.89 10.18
C GLN A 103 -12.97 11.61 11.52
N ASN A 104 -12.30 11.18 12.58
CA ASN A 104 -12.37 11.81 13.90
C ASN A 104 -11.78 13.23 13.94
N LEU A 105 -11.06 13.68 12.90
CA LEU A 105 -10.54 15.04 12.80
C LEU A 105 -11.59 16.06 12.33
N ASP A 106 -12.73 15.60 11.79
CA ASP A 106 -13.83 16.45 11.29
C ASP A 106 -13.34 17.56 10.35
N LEU A 107 -12.45 17.20 9.41
CA LEU A 107 -11.87 18.13 8.45
C LEU A 107 -12.81 18.34 7.26
N PRO A 108 -12.81 19.54 6.64
CA PRO A 108 -13.58 19.76 5.44
C PRO A 108 -13.10 18.83 4.31
N PRO A 109 -14.01 18.34 3.45
CA PRO A 109 -13.64 17.47 2.33
C PRO A 109 -12.55 18.07 1.45
N THR A 110 -11.66 17.21 0.96
CA THR A 110 -10.63 17.58 -0.01
C THR A 110 -11.05 17.17 -1.41
N GLY A 111 -10.60 17.91 -2.43
CA GLY A 111 -10.79 17.53 -3.82
C GLY A 111 -9.83 16.43 -4.28
N PRO A 112 -10.09 15.80 -5.43
CA PRO A 112 -9.15 14.88 -6.05
C PRO A 112 -7.83 15.59 -6.37
N GLU A 113 -6.72 14.89 -6.14
CA GLU A 113 -5.41 15.39 -6.51
C GLU A 113 -5.07 15.00 -7.94
N ARG A 114 -4.54 15.94 -8.72
CA ARG A 114 -4.15 15.63 -10.11
C ARG A 114 -2.93 14.72 -10.08
N VAL A 115 -3.10 13.49 -10.56
CA VAL A 115 -2.00 12.55 -10.75
C VAL A 115 -1.52 12.65 -12.20
N GLU A 116 -0.33 13.21 -12.40
CA GLU A 116 0.29 13.26 -13.73
C GLU A 116 1.19 12.02 -13.91
N SER A 117 0.79 11.12 -14.82
CA SER A 117 1.69 10.06 -15.31
C SER A 117 2.53 10.64 -16.44
N ALA A 118 3.84 10.77 -16.21
CA ALA A 118 4.79 11.15 -17.25
C ALA A 118 5.84 10.05 -17.40
N ASN A 119 5.95 9.52 -18.61
CA ASN A 119 6.98 8.55 -19.03
C ASN A 119 7.06 7.29 -18.12
N PRO A 120 6.00 6.46 -18.07
CA PRO A 120 5.95 5.25 -17.27
C PRO A 120 7.05 4.25 -17.68
N GLN A 121 7.89 3.83 -16.74
CA GLN A 121 8.92 2.82 -16.95
C GLN A 121 8.89 1.77 -15.83
N PRO A 122 8.22 0.62 -16.04
CA PRO A 122 8.21 -0.45 -15.07
C PRO A 122 9.63 -0.91 -14.72
N GLY A 123 9.88 -1.17 -13.43
CA GLY A 123 11.14 -1.75 -13.00
C GLY A 123 11.35 -3.18 -13.55
N PRO A 124 12.59 -3.69 -13.58
CA PRO A 124 12.92 -4.98 -14.21
C PRO A 124 12.26 -6.20 -13.54
N LYS A 125 11.78 -6.04 -12.30
CA LYS A 125 11.07 -7.07 -11.52
C LYS A 125 9.58 -6.77 -11.35
N ALA A 126 9.05 -5.79 -12.07
CA ALA A 126 7.63 -5.44 -11.96
C ALA A 126 6.77 -6.58 -12.50
N LEU A 127 5.85 -7.08 -11.66
CA LEU A 127 4.84 -8.04 -12.09
C LEU A 127 3.81 -7.33 -12.98
N PRO A 128 3.57 -7.80 -14.22
CA PRO A 128 2.55 -7.22 -15.09
C PRO A 128 1.15 -7.57 -14.57
N LEU A 129 0.16 -6.72 -14.90
CA LEU A 129 -1.20 -6.82 -14.36
C LEU A 129 -1.88 -8.17 -14.67
N ASP A 130 -1.66 -8.69 -15.87
CA ASP A 130 -2.21 -9.97 -16.33
C ASP A 130 -1.66 -11.18 -15.54
N ALA A 131 -0.44 -11.07 -14.99
CA ALA A 131 0.19 -12.07 -14.15
C ALA A 131 -0.16 -11.97 -12.65
N MET A 132 -0.87 -10.92 -12.22
CA MET A 132 -1.22 -10.72 -10.81
C MET A 132 -2.23 -11.76 -10.30
N GLU A 133 -3.26 -12.09 -11.06
CA GLU A 133 -4.24 -13.12 -10.66
C GLU A 133 -3.60 -14.50 -10.43
N PRO A 134 -2.83 -15.08 -11.39
CA PRO A 134 -2.19 -16.37 -11.14
C PRO A 134 -1.18 -16.30 -9.99
N TYR A 135 -0.49 -15.17 -9.80
CA TYR A 135 0.40 -14.96 -8.65
C TYR A 135 -0.35 -15.05 -7.31
N TYR A 136 -1.44 -14.30 -7.14
CA TYR A 136 -2.21 -14.32 -5.89
C TYR A 136 -2.89 -15.66 -5.63
N ARG A 137 -3.34 -16.37 -6.68
CA ARG A 137 -3.85 -17.75 -6.53
C ARG A 137 -2.77 -18.70 -6.01
N GLY A 138 -1.55 -18.61 -6.53
CA GLY A 138 -0.41 -19.40 -6.07
C GLY A 138 -0.02 -19.09 -4.63
N ALA A 139 0.06 -17.80 -4.29
CA ALA A 139 0.30 -17.31 -2.94
C ALA A 139 -0.74 -17.84 -1.95
N LYS A 140 -2.04 -17.70 -2.26
CA LYS A 140 -3.14 -18.24 -1.46
C LYS A 140 -3.00 -19.74 -1.22
N PHE A 141 -2.75 -20.51 -2.29
CA PHE A 141 -2.57 -21.95 -2.20
C PHE A 141 -1.43 -22.34 -1.26
N ALA A 142 -0.28 -21.65 -1.35
CA ALA A 142 0.85 -21.88 -0.46
C ALA A 142 0.48 -21.60 1.01
N GLY A 143 -0.23 -20.49 1.28
CA GLY A 143 -0.71 -20.16 2.63
C GLY A 143 -1.63 -21.25 3.22
N VAL A 144 -2.57 -21.75 2.43
CA VAL A 144 -3.46 -22.86 2.84
C VAL A 144 -2.66 -24.13 3.12
N ALA A 145 -1.72 -24.49 2.24
CA ALA A 145 -0.91 -25.69 2.38
C ALA A 145 0.00 -25.64 3.63
N LEU A 146 0.59 -24.49 3.93
CA LEU A 146 1.40 -24.29 5.14
C LEU A 146 0.55 -24.36 6.40
N ARG A 147 -0.66 -23.79 6.39
CA ARG A 147 -1.54 -23.77 7.57
C ARG A 147 -1.91 -25.17 8.03
N MET A 148 -2.08 -26.09 7.09
CA MET A 148 -2.35 -27.50 7.38
C MET A 148 -1.18 -28.23 8.06
N ARG A 149 0.04 -27.69 7.96
CA ARG A 149 1.28 -28.31 8.49
C ARG A 149 1.82 -27.60 9.73
N HIS A 150 1.46 -26.34 9.92
CA HIS A 150 2.02 -25.44 10.93
C HIS A 150 0.90 -24.80 11.77
N PRO A 151 0.27 -25.55 12.70
CA PRO A 151 -0.81 -25.04 13.54
C PRO A 151 -0.37 -23.85 14.42
N GLU A 152 0.93 -23.76 14.75
CA GLU A 152 1.53 -22.69 15.55
C GLU A 152 1.42 -21.29 14.92
N ILE A 153 1.24 -21.20 13.61
CA ILE A 153 1.10 -19.95 12.85
C ILE A 153 -0.22 -19.91 12.07
N ALA A 154 -1.22 -20.70 12.48
CA ALA A 154 -2.46 -20.86 11.72
C ALA A 154 -3.26 -19.55 11.56
N ASP A 155 -3.24 -18.69 12.58
CA ASP A 155 -3.93 -17.40 12.56
C ASP A 155 -3.29 -16.43 11.56
N ASP A 156 -1.96 -16.35 11.55
CA ASP A 156 -1.22 -15.50 10.62
C ASP A 156 -1.44 -15.96 9.17
N LEU A 157 -1.42 -17.28 8.93
CA LEU A 157 -1.70 -17.84 7.61
C LEU A 157 -3.16 -17.66 7.19
N THR A 158 -4.10 -17.61 8.13
CA THR A 158 -5.50 -17.28 7.84
C THR A 158 -5.64 -15.83 7.40
N ARG A 159 -5.02 -14.88 8.12
CA ARG A 159 -4.98 -13.47 7.72
C ARG A 159 -4.32 -13.27 6.35
N TYR A 160 -3.25 -14.01 6.07
CA TYR A 160 -2.59 -14.00 4.76
C TYR A 160 -3.50 -14.49 3.64
N VAL A 161 -4.24 -15.60 3.86
CA VAL A 161 -5.19 -16.13 2.89
C VAL A 161 -6.31 -15.14 2.59
N GLU A 162 -6.87 -14.50 3.62
CA GLU A 162 -7.89 -13.44 3.49
C GLU A 162 -7.35 -12.23 2.72
N GLN A 163 -6.09 -11.84 2.97
CA GLN A 163 -5.43 -10.79 2.20
C GLN A 163 -5.28 -11.15 0.72
N MET A 164 -4.92 -12.39 0.39
CA MET A 164 -4.84 -12.84 -1.01
C MET A 164 -6.20 -12.85 -1.69
N ASP A 165 -7.27 -13.21 -0.96
CA ASP A 165 -8.64 -13.14 -1.49
C ASP A 165 -9.06 -11.71 -1.85
N ARG A 166 -8.77 -10.74 -0.98
CA ARG A 166 -8.99 -9.33 -1.29
C ARG A 166 -8.21 -8.89 -2.53
N TYR A 167 -6.93 -9.24 -2.62
CA TYR A 167 -6.11 -8.85 -3.78
C TYR A 167 -6.58 -9.49 -5.09
N LEU A 168 -7.11 -10.71 -5.05
CA LEU A 168 -7.72 -11.36 -6.20
C LEU A 168 -8.95 -10.62 -6.70
N GLU A 169 -9.82 -10.19 -5.79
CA GLU A 169 -11.02 -9.41 -6.12
C GLU A 169 -10.64 -8.08 -6.78
N LEU A 170 -9.75 -7.31 -6.15
CA LEU A 170 -9.28 -6.03 -6.68
C LEU A 170 -8.58 -6.16 -8.05
N THR A 171 -7.80 -7.22 -8.24
CA THR A 171 -7.13 -7.47 -9.53
C THR A 171 -8.14 -7.76 -10.64
N ARG A 172 -9.27 -8.41 -10.33
CA ARG A 172 -10.32 -8.70 -11.30
C ARG A 172 -11.10 -7.45 -11.67
N GLU A 173 -11.34 -6.56 -10.72
CA GLU A 173 -11.97 -5.26 -10.96
C GLU A 173 -11.11 -4.37 -11.87
N LEU A 174 -9.79 -4.34 -11.65
CA LEU A 174 -8.84 -3.60 -12.51
C LEU A 174 -8.77 -4.09 -13.96
N ARG A 175 -9.30 -5.29 -14.27
CA ARG A 175 -9.28 -5.87 -15.62
C ARG A 175 -10.60 -5.73 -16.38
N GLN A 176 -11.65 -5.23 -15.72
CA GLN A 176 -12.97 -4.96 -16.33
C GLN A 176 -13.00 -3.57 -16.96
#